data_AF-A0A101GLZ9-F1
#
_entry.id   AF-A0A101GLZ9-F1
#
_cell.length_a   1.000
_cell.length_b   1.000
_cell.length_c   1.000
_cell.angle_alpha   90.00
_cell.angle_beta   90.00
_cell.angle_gamma   90.00
#
_symmetry.space_group_name_H-M   'P 1'
#
loop_
_entity.id
_entity.type
_entity.pdbx_description
1 polymer ?
#
loop_
_entity_poly.entity_id
_entity_poly.type
_entity_poly.pdbx_seq_one_letter_code
_entity_poly.pdbx_strand_id
1 'polypeptide(L)'
;MSATKIPHFNYIGDSIVGSGCNFGAGTKVANLRHDNGSVKVCGKTTGRRKFGAIIGDDVLFGINCSVNVGSLIGSNARIAPHSLVEGCIEDGSIIR
;
A
#
# COMPACT_ATOMS: atom_id res chain seq x y z
N MET A 1 0.85 -14.07 0.05
CA MET A 1 1.69 -13.45 -1.02
C MET A 1 2.26 -14.49 -1.98
N SER A 2 1.41 -15.30 -2.63
CA SER A 2 1.89 -16.13 -3.76
C SER A 2 2.20 -15.23 -4.96
N ALA A 3 3.30 -15.47 -5.68
CA ALA A 3 3.68 -14.73 -6.89
C ALA A 3 3.83 -13.18 -6.78
N THR A 4 3.84 -12.62 -5.56
CA THR A 4 4.07 -11.18 -5.33
C THR A 4 5.56 -10.85 -5.41
N LYS A 5 5.91 -9.75 -6.09
CA LYS A 5 7.29 -9.32 -6.36
C LYS A 5 7.58 -7.97 -5.71
N ILE A 6 8.61 -7.94 -4.84
CA ILE A 6 9.09 -6.75 -4.13
C ILE A 6 10.63 -6.70 -4.26
N PRO A 7 11.17 -6.44 -5.46
CA PRO A 7 12.56 -6.80 -5.77
C PRO A 7 13.60 -5.71 -5.47
N HIS A 8 13.22 -4.41 -5.46
CA HIS A 8 14.21 -3.33 -5.60
C HIS A 8 13.90 -2.13 -4.69
N PHE A 9 14.66 -1.99 -3.60
CA PHE A 9 14.62 -0.84 -2.70
C PHE A 9 13.23 -0.46 -2.17
N ASN A 10 12.39 -1.49 -1.97
CA ASN A 10 11.08 -1.34 -1.39
C ASN A 10 11.16 -1.43 0.14
N TYR A 11 10.24 -0.75 0.83
CA TYR A 11 9.99 -0.95 2.25
C TYR A 11 8.50 -1.16 2.45
N ILE A 12 8.11 -2.36 2.88
CA ILE A 12 6.71 -2.77 3.08
C ILE A 12 6.55 -3.25 4.53
N GLY A 13 6.36 -2.30 5.45
CA GLY A 13 6.23 -2.57 6.89
C GLY A 13 4.78 -2.73 7.35
N ASP A 14 4.54 -3.63 8.31
CA ASP A 14 3.24 -3.82 9.02
C ASP A 14 2.00 -3.86 8.09
N SER A 15 2.14 -4.47 6.92
CA SER A 15 1.12 -4.44 5.85
C SER A 15 0.56 -5.83 5.57
N ILE A 16 -0.65 -5.86 5.03
CA ILE A 16 -1.28 -7.05 4.44
C ILE A 16 -1.15 -6.90 2.93
N VAL A 17 -0.57 -7.90 2.27
CA VAL A 17 -0.38 -7.90 0.81
C VAL A 17 -0.90 -9.19 0.21
N GLY A 18 -1.73 -9.03 -0.83
CA GLY A 18 -2.27 -10.12 -1.63
C GLY A 18 -1.20 -10.87 -2.44
N SER A 19 -1.71 -11.71 -3.32
CA SER A 19 -0.98 -12.46 -4.34
C SER A 19 -0.85 -11.67 -5.64
N GLY A 20 0.09 -12.06 -6.50
CA GLY A 20 0.25 -11.50 -7.86
C GLY A 20 0.67 -10.03 -7.93
N CYS A 21 0.96 -9.38 -6.81
CA CYS A 21 1.31 -7.96 -6.80
C CYS A 21 2.71 -7.71 -7.37
N ASN A 22 2.93 -6.53 -7.94
CA ASN A 22 4.26 -6.07 -8.35
C ASN A 22 4.53 -4.69 -7.79
N PHE A 23 5.61 -4.57 -7.02
CA PHE A 23 6.07 -3.30 -6.50
C PHE A 23 7.21 -2.79 -7.37
N GLY A 24 6.94 -1.77 -8.18
CA GLY A 24 7.98 -1.06 -8.90
C GLY A 24 9.08 -0.57 -7.96
N ALA A 25 10.31 -0.49 -8.48
CA ALA A 25 11.50 -0.12 -7.71
C ALA A 25 11.26 1.17 -6.92
N GLY A 26 11.69 1.18 -5.66
CA GLY A 26 11.58 2.36 -4.80
C GLY A 26 10.20 2.59 -4.17
N THR A 27 9.16 1.82 -4.53
CA THR A 27 7.83 1.91 -3.88
C THR A 27 7.92 1.60 -2.39
N LYS A 28 7.34 2.46 -1.55
CA LYS A 28 7.41 2.37 -0.08
C LYS A 28 6.03 2.53 0.55
N VAL A 29 5.80 1.78 1.62
CA VAL A 29 4.62 1.88 2.47
C VAL A 29 5.02 2.46 3.81
N ALA A 30 4.45 3.62 4.16
CA ALA A 30 4.58 4.19 5.48
C ALA A 30 3.76 3.38 6.49
N ASN A 31 4.30 3.16 7.70
CA ASN A 31 3.65 2.37 8.75
C ASN A 31 3.53 3.10 10.09
N LEU A 32 3.94 4.37 10.18
CA LEU A 32 3.90 5.15 11.41
C LEU A 32 3.42 6.57 11.11
N ARG A 33 2.40 7.01 11.86
CA ARG A 33 1.94 8.40 11.83
C ARG A 33 2.90 9.26 12.65
N HIS A 34 3.15 10.50 12.20
CA HIS A 34 4.03 11.42 12.92
C HIS A 34 3.50 11.81 14.31
N ASP A 35 2.18 11.81 14.49
CA ASP A 35 1.53 12.07 15.78
C ASP A 35 1.58 10.88 16.75
N ASN A 36 2.16 9.74 16.34
CA ASN A 36 2.18 8.48 17.10
C ASN A 36 0.80 7.94 17.49
N GLY A 37 -0.28 8.45 16.89
CA GLY A 37 -1.63 8.01 17.13
C GLY A 37 -1.91 6.64 16.50
N SER A 38 -3.03 6.02 16.90
CA SER A 38 -3.42 4.74 16.28
C SER A 38 -3.76 4.92 14.80
N VAL A 39 -3.26 4.02 13.95
CA VAL A 39 -3.53 4.03 12.51
C VAL A 39 -4.98 3.62 12.25
N LYS A 40 -5.63 4.29 11.30
CA LYS A 40 -6.98 3.98 10.84
C LYS A 40 -6.93 3.48 9.40
N VAL A 41 -7.82 2.56 9.06
CA VAL A 41 -8.06 2.08 7.68
C VAL A 41 -9.54 2.32 7.38
N CYS A 42 -9.85 3.08 6.34
CA CYS A 42 -11.24 3.41 5.96
C CYS A 42 -12.10 3.89 7.13
N GLY A 43 -11.56 4.81 7.94
CA GLY A 43 -12.23 5.36 9.12
C GLY A 43 -12.23 4.46 10.36
N LYS A 44 -11.88 3.17 10.23
CA LYS A 44 -11.84 2.21 11.34
C LYS A 44 -10.46 2.19 12.00
N THR A 45 -10.42 2.31 13.33
CA THR A 45 -9.17 2.19 14.08
C THR A 45 -8.62 0.76 14.03
N THR A 46 -7.32 0.62 13.78
CA THR A 46 -6.64 -0.68 13.83
C THR A 46 -6.29 -1.08 15.26
N GLY A 47 -6.33 -0.14 16.21
CA GLY A 47 -5.79 -0.32 17.56
C GLY A 47 -4.26 -0.38 17.62
N ARG A 48 -3.56 -0.21 16.49
CA ARG A 48 -2.10 -0.29 16.40
C ARG A 48 -1.51 1.10 16.24
N ARG A 49 -0.36 1.34 16.91
CA ARG A 49 0.48 2.52 16.65
C ARG A 49 1.19 2.43 15.30
N LYS A 50 1.58 1.20 14.90
CA LYS A 50 2.19 0.93 13.60
C LYS A 50 1.34 -0.02 12.77
N PHE A 51 0.99 0.41 11.56
CA PHE A 51 0.26 -0.35 10.55
C PHE A 51 0.49 0.30 9.19
N GLY A 52 0.88 -0.48 8.20
CA GLY A 52 1.13 -0.01 6.84
C GLY A 52 -0.15 0.09 6.04
N ALA A 53 -0.31 -0.79 5.04
CA ALA A 53 -1.45 -0.80 4.15
C ALA A 53 -2.11 -2.19 4.05
N ILE A 54 -3.35 -2.22 3.55
CA ILE A 54 -4.01 -3.42 3.05
C ILE A 54 -3.99 -3.34 1.53
N ILE A 55 -3.39 -4.34 0.88
CA ILE A 55 -3.19 -4.37 -0.57
C ILE A 55 -3.79 -5.67 -1.09
N GLY A 56 -4.79 -5.55 -1.97
CA GLY A 56 -5.49 -6.68 -2.59
C GLY A 56 -4.62 -7.50 -3.54
N ASP A 57 -5.25 -8.41 -4.27
CA ASP A 57 -4.56 -9.26 -5.24
C ASP A 57 -4.27 -8.50 -6.54
N ASP A 58 -3.21 -8.90 -7.25
CA ASP A 58 -2.86 -8.41 -8.58
C ASP A 58 -2.70 -6.88 -8.70
N VAL A 59 -2.27 -6.20 -7.63
CA VAL A 59 -1.98 -4.76 -7.66
C VAL A 59 -0.60 -4.52 -8.27
N LEU A 60 -0.52 -3.59 -9.23
CA LEU A 60 0.73 -3.19 -9.87
C LEU A 60 1.07 -1.74 -9.52
N PHE A 61 2.21 -1.55 -8.86
CA PHE A 61 2.78 -0.24 -8.57
C PHE A 61 3.87 0.12 -9.58
N GLY A 62 3.82 1.34 -10.10
CA GLY A 62 4.93 1.96 -10.79
C GLY A 62 6.14 2.17 -9.87
N ILE A 63 7.24 2.67 -10.43
CA ILE A 63 8.42 3.01 -9.62
C ILE A 63 8.14 4.20 -8.69
N ASN A 64 8.81 4.24 -7.55
CA ASN A 64 8.76 5.35 -6.59
C ASN A 64 7.35 5.74 -6.11
N CYS A 65 6.40 4.81 -6.04
CA CYS A 65 5.10 5.10 -5.43
C CYS A 65 5.25 5.30 -3.91
N SER A 66 4.51 6.25 -3.36
CA SER A 66 4.46 6.52 -1.92
C SER A 66 3.10 6.12 -1.38
N VAL A 67 3.03 5.01 -0.65
CA VAL A 67 1.79 4.50 -0.05
C VAL A 67 1.69 4.99 1.39
N ASN A 68 0.65 5.77 1.67
CA ASN A 68 0.44 6.39 2.97
C ASN A 68 -0.02 5.36 4.00
N VAL A 69 0.20 5.70 5.28
CA VAL A 69 -0.16 4.88 6.42
C VAL A 69 -1.67 4.65 6.48
N GLY A 70 -2.08 3.39 6.69
CA GLY A 70 -3.49 3.00 6.77
C GLY A 70 -4.24 2.90 5.45
N SER A 71 -3.55 2.95 4.31
CA SER A 71 -4.19 2.85 2.99
C SER A 71 -4.81 1.46 2.75
N LEU A 72 -5.96 1.42 2.09
CA LEU A 72 -6.56 0.22 1.53
C LEU A 72 -6.57 0.33 0.02
N ILE A 73 -5.99 -0.65 -0.67
CA ILE A 73 -5.89 -0.71 -2.12
C ILE A 73 -6.58 -1.99 -2.59
N GLY A 74 -7.69 -1.82 -3.32
CA GLY A 74 -8.46 -2.90 -3.91
C GLY A 74 -7.65 -3.73 -4.92
N SER A 75 -8.15 -4.93 -5.20
CA SER A 75 -7.51 -5.87 -6.11
C SER A 75 -7.52 -5.33 -7.55
N ASN A 76 -6.59 -5.78 -8.39
CA ASN A 76 -6.44 -5.36 -9.79
C ASN A 76 -6.13 -3.87 -10.02
N ALA A 77 -5.88 -3.08 -8.96
CA ALA A 77 -5.53 -1.69 -9.11
C ALA A 77 -4.20 -1.49 -9.87
N ARG A 78 -4.08 -0.34 -10.53
CA ARG A 78 -2.90 0.06 -11.32
C ARG A 78 -2.46 1.44 -10.85
N ILE A 79 -1.26 1.52 -10.30
CA ILE A 79 -0.71 2.77 -9.74
C ILE A 79 0.43 3.24 -10.64
N ALA A 80 0.35 4.46 -11.15
CA ALA A 80 1.39 5.04 -11.99
C ALA A 80 2.67 5.33 -11.20
N PRO A 81 3.82 5.50 -11.89
CA PRO A 81 5.05 5.93 -11.24
C PRO A 81 4.88 7.24 -10.46
N HIS A 82 5.58 7.36 -9.34
CA HIS A 82 5.58 8.55 -8.47
C HIS A 82 4.24 8.92 -7.81
N SER A 83 3.17 8.14 -7.97
CA SER A 83 1.89 8.48 -7.36
C SER A 83 1.93 8.39 -5.83
N LEU A 84 1.25 9.33 -5.18
CA LEU A 84 0.82 9.23 -3.78
C LEU A 84 -0.44 8.36 -3.71
N VAL A 85 -0.43 7.36 -2.85
CA VAL A 85 -1.55 6.43 -2.66
C VAL A 85 -2.04 6.54 -1.23
N GLU A 86 -3.29 6.97 -1.04
CA GLU A 86 -3.89 7.13 0.28
C GLU A 86 -5.39 6.90 0.29
N GLY A 87 -5.93 6.59 1.47
CA GLY A 87 -7.36 6.36 1.66
C GLY A 87 -7.80 4.94 1.29
N CYS A 88 -9.00 4.83 0.71
CA CYS A 88 -9.64 3.56 0.39
C CYS A 88 -9.96 3.53 -1.09
N ILE A 89 -9.22 2.70 -1.81
CA ILE A 89 -9.22 2.64 -3.26
C ILE A 89 -9.94 1.36 -3.67
N GLU A 90 -10.91 1.50 -4.56
CA GLU A 90 -11.73 0.40 -5.04
C GLU A 90 -10.98 -0.53 -5.99
N ASP A 91 -11.50 -1.73 -6.16
CA ASP A 91 -10.96 -2.72 -7.11
C ASP A 91 -10.89 -2.15 -8.53
N GLY A 92 -9.84 -2.51 -9.27
CA GLY A 92 -9.64 -2.09 -10.66
C GLY A 92 -9.34 -0.60 -10.86
N SER A 93 -9.21 0.18 -9.78
CA SER A 93 -8.88 1.61 -9.85
C SER A 93 -7.55 1.87 -10.56
N ILE A 94 -7.49 2.96 -11.32
CA ILE A 94 -6.25 3.47 -11.93
C ILE A 94 -5.90 4.79 -11.26
N ILE A 95 -4.75 4.83 -10.58
CA ILE A 95 -4.20 6.04 -9.96
C ILE A 95 -3.06 6.54 -10.83
N ARG A 96 -3.08 7.83 -11.17
CA ARG A 96 -2.08 8.52 -11.99
C ARG A 96 -1.40 9.59 -11.16
#